data_AF-A0A1V5IAS3-F1
#
_entry.id   AF-A0A1V5IAS3-F1
#
_cell.length_a   1.000
_cell.length_b   1.000
_cell.length_c   1.000
_cell.angle_alpha   90.00
_cell.angle_beta   90.00
_cell.angle_gamma   90.00
#
_symmetry.space_group_name_H-M   'P 1'
#
loop_
_entity.id
_entity.type
_entity.pdbx_description
1 polymer ?
#
loop_
_entity_poly.entity_id
_entity_poly.type
_entity_poly.pdbx_seq_one_letter_code
_entity_poly.pdbx_strand_id
1 'polypeptide(L)'
;MPQSEDIHEMAMSHLQMIEHAYDLTITNKDDICRWITKATNNPREILTVAMALNNWIAVNRPGRELSIPREILNRIISQTVGRW
;
A
#
# COMPACT_ATOMS: atom_id res chain seq x y z
N MET A 1 -18.80 -11.35 -4.35
CA MET A 1 -17.90 -10.41 -3.66
C MET A 1 -16.56 -11.12 -3.52
N PRO A 2 -15.42 -10.49 -3.85
CA PRO A 2 -14.11 -11.11 -3.64
C PRO A 2 -13.94 -11.43 -2.15
N GLN A 3 -13.31 -12.56 -1.84
CA GLN A 3 -13.05 -12.98 -0.47
C GLN A 3 -11.99 -12.06 0.16
N SER A 4 -11.96 -11.96 1.49
CA SER A 4 -11.01 -11.08 2.18
C SER A 4 -9.54 -11.45 1.90
N GLU A 5 -9.26 -12.73 1.64
CA GLU A 5 -7.95 -13.21 1.19
C GLU A 5 -7.58 -12.63 -0.18
N ASP A 6 -8.49 -12.67 -1.16
CA ASP A 6 -8.26 -12.13 -2.52
C ASP A 6 -7.86 -10.64 -2.50
N ILE A 7 -8.49 -9.87 -1.62
CA ILE A 7 -8.24 -8.43 -1.47
C ILE A 7 -6.91 -8.16 -0.78
N HIS A 8 -6.51 -8.98 0.20
CA HIS A 8 -5.21 -8.88 0.84
C HIS A 8 -4.08 -9.26 -0.12
N GLU A 9 -4.25 -10.33 -0.89
CA GLU A 9 -3.29 -10.74 -1.92
C GLU A 9 -3.14 -9.69 -3.02
N MET A 10 -4.22 -9.03 -3.41
CA MET A 10 -4.18 -7.92 -4.35
C MET A 10 -3.32 -6.75 -3.82
N ALA A 11 -3.55 -6.32 -2.58
CA ALA A 11 -2.75 -5.28 -1.96
C ALA A 11 -1.26 -5.68 -1.87
N MET A 12 -0.99 -6.94 -1.46
CA MET A 12 0.37 -7.48 -1.38
C MET A 12 1.07 -7.50 -2.74
N SER A 13 0.38 -7.94 -3.79
CA SER A 13 0.91 -7.99 -5.15
C SER A 13 1.33 -6.61 -5.64
N HIS A 14 0.53 -5.57 -5.36
CA HIS A 14 0.90 -4.20 -5.68
C HIS A 14 2.15 -3.72 -4.93
N LEU A 15 2.29 -4.06 -3.64
CA LEU A 15 3.49 -3.68 -2.88
C LEU A 15 4.75 -4.41 -3.39
N GLN A 16 4.64 -5.69 -3.76
CA GLN A 16 5.75 -6.45 -4.34
C GLN A 16 6.19 -5.88 -5.70
N MET A 17 5.24 -5.39 -6.51
CA MET A 17 5.56 -4.71 -7.76
C MET A 17 6.36 -3.43 -7.52
N ILE A 18 6.03 -2.67 -6.47
CA ILE A 18 6.77 -1.45 -6.08
C ILE A 18 8.19 -1.81 -5.62
N GLU A 19 8.34 -2.83 -4.78
CA GLU A 19 9.65 -3.33 -4.36
C GLU A 19 10.54 -3.67 -5.55
N HIS A 20 9.99 -4.40 -6.53
CA HIS A 20 10.71 -4.77 -7.74
C HIS A 20 11.08 -3.54 -8.60
N ALA A 21 10.18 -2.57 -8.72
CA ALA A 21 10.41 -1.36 -9.52
C ALA A 21 11.53 -0.47 -8.97
N TYR A 22 11.75 -0.46 -7.65
CA TYR A 22 12.73 0.40 -6.98
C TYR A 22 13.94 -0.35 -6.39
N ASP A 23 14.05 -1.67 -6.60
CA ASP A 23 15.08 -2.52 -5.97
C ASP A 23 15.17 -2.31 -4.45
N LEU A 24 14.01 -2.36 -3.78
CA LEU A 24 13.89 -2.16 -2.33
C LEU A 24 13.04 -3.25 -1.67
N THR A 25 13.13 -3.32 -0.34
CA THR A 25 12.30 -4.16 0.52
C THR A 25 11.47 -3.29 1.47
N ILE A 26 10.15 -3.43 1.39
CA ILE A 26 9.21 -2.81 2.33
C ILE A 26 9.08 -3.74 3.54
N THR A 27 9.57 -3.32 4.70
CA THR A 27 9.69 -4.19 5.87
C THR A 27 8.36 -4.43 6.61
N ASN A 28 7.38 -3.54 6.41
CA ASN A 28 6.05 -3.60 7.05
C ASN A 28 4.90 -3.86 6.06
N LYS A 29 5.13 -4.63 4.98
CA LYS A 29 4.10 -4.93 3.96
C LYS A 29 2.82 -5.55 4.49
N ASP A 30 2.93 -6.55 5.36
CA ASP A 30 1.77 -7.26 5.89
C ASP A 30 0.87 -6.30 6.68
N ASP A 31 1.47 -5.45 7.52
CA ASP A 31 0.74 -4.40 8.23
C ASP A 31 0.06 -3.43 7.26
N ILE A 32 0.79 -2.96 6.23
CA ILE A 32 0.21 -2.07 5.21
C ILE A 32 -1.01 -2.72 4.55
N CYS A 33 -0.91 -3.99 4.15
CA CYS A 33 -2.00 -4.73 3.53
C CYS A 33 -3.20 -4.81 4.48
N ARG A 34 -2.99 -5.16 5.76
CA ARG A 34 -4.06 -5.18 6.77
C ARG A 34 -4.74 -3.83 6.94
N TRP A 35 -3.99 -2.74 6.93
CA TRP A 35 -4.56 -1.39 7.06
C TRP A 35 -5.38 -1.00 5.84
N ILE A 36 -4.89 -1.31 4.63
CA ILE A 36 -5.62 -1.04 3.39
C ILE A 36 -6.92 -1.85 3.34
N THR A 37 -6.86 -3.15 3.59
CA THR A 37 -8.04 -4.04 3.51
C THR A 37 -9.05 -3.79 4.63
N LYS A 38 -8.60 -3.27 5.77
CA LYS A 38 -9.49 -2.78 6.83
C LYS A 38 -10.24 -1.51 6.39
N ALA A 39 -9.59 -0.63 5.64
CA ALA A 39 -10.18 0.62 5.18
C ALA A 39 -11.12 0.43 3.99
N THR A 40 -10.79 -0.50 3.09
CA THR A 40 -11.58 -0.73 1.87
C THR A 40 -11.45 -2.15 1.34
N ASN A 41 -12.54 -2.65 0.75
CA ASN A 41 -12.55 -3.88 -0.05
C ASN A 41 -12.73 -3.60 -1.56
N ASN A 42 -12.67 -2.33 -1.97
CA ASN A 42 -12.84 -1.92 -3.36
C ASN A 42 -11.50 -2.00 -4.12
N PRO A 43 -11.37 -2.88 -5.14
CA PRO A 43 -10.13 -3.05 -5.90
C PRO A 43 -9.57 -1.75 -6.49
N ARG A 44 -10.45 -0.81 -6.89
CA ARG A 44 -10.00 0.47 -7.48
C ARG A 44 -9.36 1.38 -6.44
N GLU A 45 -9.88 1.40 -5.23
CA GLU A 45 -9.34 2.20 -4.13
C GLU A 45 -8.00 1.62 -3.66
N ILE A 46 -7.89 0.29 -3.58
CA ILE A 46 -6.63 -0.41 -3.27
C ILE A 46 -5.55 -0.04 -4.28
N LEU A 47 -5.85 -0.13 -5.57
CA LEU A 47 -4.91 0.27 -6.62
C LEU A 47 -4.51 1.75 -6.48
N THR A 48 -5.46 2.63 -6.18
CA THR A 48 -5.20 4.07 -6.01
C THR A 48 -4.28 4.33 -4.81
N VAL A 49 -4.48 3.63 -3.68
CA VAL A 49 -3.57 3.69 -2.53
C VAL A 49 -2.17 3.20 -2.92
N ALA A 50 -2.06 2.09 -3.63
CA ALA A 50 -0.77 1.57 -4.09
C ALA A 50 -0.04 2.56 -5.02
N MET A 51 -0.76 3.21 -5.95
CA MET A 51 -0.18 4.24 -6.82
C MET A 51 0.32 5.46 -6.03
N ALA A 52 -0.41 5.88 -5.00
CA ALA A 52 0.00 6.98 -4.14
C ALA A 52 1.24 6.61 -3.30
N LEU A 53 1.32 5.37 -2.79
CA LEU A 53 2.51 4.85 -2.10
C LEU A 53 3.71 4.79 -3.04
N ASN A 54 3.52 4.28 -4.26
CA ASN A 54 4.54 4.24 -5.31
C ASN A 54 5.12 5.64 -5.58
N ASN A 55 4.26 6.64 -5.75
CA ASN A 55 4.69 8.03 -5.94
C ASN A 55 5.45 8.58 -4.73
N TRP A 56 4.96 8.32 -3.51
CA TRP A 56 5.66 8.75 -2.29
C TRP A 56 7.07 8.14 -2.20
N ILE A 57 7.21 6.85 -2.51
CA ILE A 57 8.52 6.17 -2.55
C ILE A 57 9.45 6.79 -3.60
N ALA A 58 8.93 7.03 -4.80
CA ALA A 58 9.68 7.65 -5.90
C ALA A 58 10.29 9.00 -5.50
N VAL A 59 9.54 9.80 -4.74
CA VAL A 59 9.95 11.14 -4.27
C VAL A 59 10.96 11.06 -3.14
N ASN A 60 10.77 10.14 -2.19
CA ASN A 60 11.63 10.09 -1.00
C ASN A 60 12.94 9.31 -1.22
N ARG A 61 13.03 8.52 -2.30
CA ARG A 61 14.21 7.71 -2.68
C ARG A 61 14.87 7.01 -1.48
N PRO A 62 14.13 6.12 -0.80
CA PRO A 62 14.70 5.39 0.32
C PRO A 62 15.84 4.47 -0.13
N GLY A 63 16.65 4.04 0.83
CA GLY A 63 17.64 2.98 0.60
C GLY A 63 16.97 1.63 0.29
N ARG A 64 17.78 0.57 0.32
CA ARG A 64 17.32 -0.81 0.01
C ARG A 64 16.23 -1.33 0.95
N GLU A 65 16.13 -0.82 2.17
CA GLU A 65 15.08 -1.18 3.12
C GLU A 65 14.27 0.06 3.49
N LEU A 66 12.94 -0.10 3.52
CA LEU A 66 12.00 0.95 3.82
C LEU A 66 10.91 0.42 4.76
N SER A 67 10.68 1.13 5.85
CA SER A 67 9.44 1.02 6.61
C SER A 67 8.57 2.22 6.28
N ILE A 68 7.35 1.99 5.77
CA ILE A 68 6.44 3.11 5.46
C ILE A 68 5.83 3.60 6.77
N PRO A 69 6.03 4.87 7.16
CA PRO A 69 5.49 5.39 8.39
C PRO A 69 3.95 5.34 8.38
N ARG A 70 3.36 4.92 9.51
CA ARG A 70 1.91 4.78 9.65
C ARG A 70 1.15 6.08 9.34
N GLU A 71 1.71 7.23 9.67
CA GLU A 71 1.11 8.54 9.39
C GLU A 71 0.97 8.81 7.89
N ILE A 72 1.98 8.41 7.10
CA ILE A 72 1.96 8.52 5.64
C ILE A 72 0.90 7.60 5.06
N LEU A 73 0.86 6.34 5.50
CA LEU A 73 -0.14 5.38 5.07
C LEU A 73 -1.55 5.89 5.40
N ASN A 74 -1.79 6.34 6.63
CA ASN A 74 -3.08 6.86 7.05
C ASN A 74 -3.51 8.06 6.21
N ARG A 75 -2.59 8.99 5.92
CA ARG A 75 -2.86 10.15 5.07
C ARG A 75 -3.29 9.72 3.67
N ILE A 76 -2.58 8.78 3.07
CA ILE A 76 -2.89 8.27 1.71
C ILE A 76 -4.25 7.57 1.69
N ILE A 77 -4.53 6.69 2.65
CA ILE A 77 -5.82 6.00 2.74
C ILE A 77 -6.94 7.01 2.94
N SER A 78 -6.80 7.99 3.83
CA SER A 78 -7.83 9.02 4.06
C SER A 78 -8.11 9.88 2.82
N GLN A 79 -7.09 10.17 2.02
CA GLN A 79 -7.26 10.92 0.76
C GLN A 79 -7.94 10.10 -0.34
N THR A 80 -7.85 8.77 -0.26
CA THR A 80 -8.31 7.86 -1.33
C THR A 80 -9.68 7.28 -1.03
N VAL A 81 -9.87 6.78 0.19
CA VAL A 81 -11.07 6.05 0.64
C VAL A 81 -12.04 6.99 1.36
N GLY A 82 -11.57 8.13 1.88
CA GLY A 82 -12.37 9.05 2.69
C GLY A 82 -12.21 8.81 4.19
N ARG A 83 -13.29 8.91 4.98
CA ARG A 83 -13.27 8.52 6.41
C ARG A 83 -13.41 7.01 6.52
N TRP A 84 -12.40 6.35 7.11
CA TRP A 84 -12.27 4.90 7.27
C TRP A 84 -11.97 4.53 8.72
#